data_AF-A0A7S2LKK5-F1
#
_entry.id   AF-A0A7S2LKK5-F1
#
_cell.length_a   1.000
_cell.length_b   1.000
_cell.length_c   1.000
_cell.angle_alpha   90.00
_cell.angle_beta   90.00
_cell.angle_gamma   90.00
#
_symmetry.space_group_name_H-M   'P 1'
#
loop_
_entity.id
_entity.type
_entity.pdbx_description
1 polymer ?
#
loop_
_entity_poly.entity_id
_entity_poly.type
_entity_poly.pdbx_seq_one_letter_code
_entity_poly.pdbx_strand_id
1 'polypeptide(L)'
;KIPQGYYPRMFTLLTMGCTQGLVGWWMVKSGLGEDRRGDRNEIRVSPYRLASHLSMAFATYSLLFWTGLDLLHPASRLKAVASDLMANNAKYLKNARMLRTGSIGVTALTALTAASGAFVAGNDAGRAFNTFPLMDDQWMPLSEMVDETLQPLYRNLFEN
;
A
#
# COMPACT_ATOMS: atom_id res chain seq x y z
N LYS A 1 -15.20 14.83 23.82
CA LYS A 1 -14.72 16.10 23.21
C LYS A 1 -13.45 15.79 22.42
N ILE A 2 -13.30 16.28 21.19
CA ILE A 2 -12.09 16.05 20.38
C ILE A 2 -10.94 16.89 20.96
N PRO A 3 -9.73 16.32 21.16
CA PRO A 3 -8.58 17.09 21.66
C PRO A 3 -8.19 18.23 20.71
N GLN A 4 -7.75 19.35 21.27
CA GLN A 4 -7.30 20.51 20.50
C GLN A 4 -6.12 20.11 19.59
N GLY A 5 -6.14 20.56 18.33
CA GLY A 5 -5.14 20.22 17.32
C GLY A 5 -5.44 18.97 16.47
N TYR A 6 -6.44 18.15 16.81
CA TYR A 6 -6.82 16.98 16.00
C TYR A 6 -7.78 17.29 14.84
N TYR A 7 -8.44 18.45 14.85
CA TYR A 7 -9.34 18.88 13.78
C TYR A 7 -8.78 18.75 12.35
N PRO A 8 -7.56 19.25 12.02
CA PRO A 8 -7.03 19.10 10.67
C PRO A 8 -6.84 17.64 10.28
N ARG A 9 -6.36 16.81 11.21
CA ARG A 9 -6.16 15.37 10.99
C ARG A 9 -7.48 14.63 10.78
N MET A 10 -8.52 14.97 11.54
CA MET A 10 -9.87 14.42 11.36
C MET A 10 -10.46 14.81 9.99
N PHE A 11 -10.25 16.06 9.57
CA PHE A 11 -10.69 16.53 8.26
C PHE A 11 -9.96 15.82 7.11
N THR A 12 -8.64 15.62 7.23
CA THR A 12 -7.87 14.81 6.28
C THR A 12 -8.42 13.39 6.20
N LEU A 13 -8.65 12.73 7.34
CA LEU A 13 -9.20 11.37 7.40
C LEU A 13 -10.59 11.26 6.78
N LEU A 14 -11.47 12.23 7.03
CA LEU A 14 -12.78 12.30 6.41
C LEU A 14 -12.67 12.42 4.88
N THR A 15 -11.79 13.31 4.42
CA THR A 15 -11.54 13.52 2.99
C THR A 15 -11.01 12.25 2.33
N MET A 16 -10.05 11.57 2.97
CA MET A 16 -9.51 10.29 2.51
C MET A 16 -10.58 9.19 2.47
N GLY A 17 -11.48 9.13 3.47
CA GLY A 17 -12.60 8.19 3.48
C GLY A 17 -13.61 8.44 2.35
N CYS A 18 -13.98 9.70 2.11
CA CYS A 18 -14.89 10.05 1.01
C CYS A 18 -14.28 9.72 -0.36
N THR A 19 -13.02 10.11 -0.56
CA THR A 19 -12.29 9.81 -1.80
C THR A 19 -12.10 8.32 -2.01
N GLN A 20 -11.92 7.54 -0.95
CA GLN A 20 -11.89 6.08 -1.05
C GLN A 20 -13.23 5.49 -1.54
N GLY A 21 -14.36 6.03 -1.08
CA GLY A 21 -15.68 5.69 -1.61
C GLY A 21 -15.84 6.04 -3.09
N LEU A 22 -15.33 7.21 -3.52
CA LEU A 22 -15.33 7.62 -4.93
C LEU A 22 -14.49 6.69 -5.81
N VAL A 23 -13.29 6.30 -5.35
CA VAL A 23 -12.43 5.34 -6.05
C VAL A 23 -13.10 3.97 -6.14
N GLY A 24 -13.76 3.51 -5.08
CA GLY A 24 -14.53 2.26 -5.08
C GLY A 24 -15.69 2.29 -6.08
N TRP A 25 -16.43 3.40 -6.13
CA TRP A 25 -17.48 3.59 -7.15
C TRP A 25 -16.91 3.58 -8.57
N TRP A 26 -15.79 4.28 -8.81
CA TRP A 26 -15.10 4.32 -10.09
C TRP A 26 -14.65 2.92 -10.56
N MET A 27 -14.18 2.09 -9.62
CA MET A 27 -13.80 0.70 -9.87
C MET A 27 -14.99 -0.15 -10.34
N VAL A 28 -16.13 -0.09 -9.63
CA VAL A 28 -17.33 -0.87 -9.98
C VAL A 28 -17.96 -0.37 -11.28
N LYS A 29 -18.10 0.96 -11.44
CA LYS A 29 -18.71 1.54 -12.64
C LYS A 29 -17.97 1.16 -13.92
N SER A 30 -16.64 1.11 -13.91
CA SER A 30 -15.90 0.66 -15.11
C SER A 30 -16.16 -0.76 -15.52
N GLY A 31 -16.42 -1.66 -14.56
CA GLY A 31 -16.67 -3.06 -14.89
C GLY A 31 -18.01 -3.25 -15.62
N LEU A 32 -18.90 -2.25 -15.57
CA LEU A 32 -20.24 -2.28 -16.16
C LEU A 32 -20.35 -1.51 -17.49
N GLY A 33 -19.36 -0.67 -17.81
CA GLY A 33 -19.38 0.23 -18.99
C GLY A 33 -18.81 -0.41 -20.27
N GLU A 34 -18.65 0.41 -21.32
CA GLU A 34 -18.09 0.01 -22.62
C GLU A 34 -16.57 -0.29 -22.57
N ASP A 35 -15.87 0.15 -21.51
CA ASP A 35 -14.43 -0.08 -21.27
C ASP A 35 -14.07 -1.53 -20.86
N ARG A 36 -14.91 -2.52 -21.20
CA ARG A 36 -14.68 -3.93 -20.89
C ARG A 36 -13.37 -4.40 -21.55
N ARG A 37 -12.42 -4.90 -20.74
CA ARG A 37 -11.22 -5.59 -21.25
C ARG A 37 -11.65 -6.97 -21.81
N GLY A 38 -12.00 -6.99 -23.10
CA GLY A 38 -12.22 -8.21 -23.89
C GLY A 38 -13.68 -8.65 -24.03
N ASP A 39 -13.90 -9.51 -25.03
CA ASP A 39 -15.18 -10.09 -25.50
C ASP A 39 -15.76 -11.16 -24.55
N ARG A 40 -15.41 -11.09 -23.25
CA ARG A 40 -15.87 -12.02 -22.21
C ARG A 40 -16.87 -11.30 -21.33
N ASN A 41 -17.99 -11.96 -21.04
CA ASN A 41 -19.09 -11.49 -20.18
C ASN A 41 -18.71 -11.38 -18.69
N GLU A 42 -17.46 -11.07 -18.38
CA GLU A 42 -16.91 -10.98 -17.04
C GLU A 42 -16.70 -9.51 -16.66
N ILE A 43 -17.26 -9.10 -15.51
CA ILE A 43 -17.10 -7.77 -14.94
C ILE A 43 -15.67 -7.66 -14.40
N ARG A 44 -14.71 -7.28 -15.25
CA ARG A 44 -13.30 -7.15 -14.85
C ARG A 44 -12.97 -5.69 -14.53
N VAL A 45 -12.33 -5.48 -13.39
CA VAL A 45 -11.81 -4.18 -12.97
C VAL A 45 -10.37 -4.06 -13.45
N SER A 46 -9.97 -2.88 -13.93
CA SER A 46 -8.58 -2.68 -14.34
C SER A 46 -7.63 -2.81 -13.13
N PRO A 47 -6.46 -3.46 -13.28
CA PRO A 47 -5.46 -3.64 -12.22
C PRO A 47 -5.05 -2.32 -11.57
N TYR A 48 -4.94 -1.25 -12.38
CA TYR A 48 -4.63 0.09 -11.89
C TYR A 48 -5.68 0.62 -10.91
N ARG A 49 -6.96 0.34 -11.17
CA ARG A 49 -8.07 0.77 -10.31
C ARG A 49 -8.04 0.01 -8.99
N LEU A 50 -7.87 -1.31 -9.07
CA LEU A 50 -7.76 -2.17 -7.90
C LEU A 50 -6.55 -1.77 -7.03
N ALA A 51 -5.39 -1.56 -7.64
CA ALA A 51 -4.19 -1.10 -6.95
C ALA A 51 -4.40 0.26 -6.29
N SER A 52 -4.98 1.23 -7.00
CA SER A 52 -5.26 2.56 -6.43
C SER A 52 -6.20 2.49 -5.23
N HIS A 53 -7.24 1.66 -5.30
CA HIS A 53 -8.22 1.50 -4.23
C HIS A 53 -7.59 0.83 -3.01
N LEU A 54 -6.82 -0.25 -3.20
CA LEU A 54 -6.15 -0.94 -2.10
C LEU A 54 -5.09 -0.06 -1.43
N SER A 55 -4.24 0.61 -2.21
CA SER A 55 -3.20 1.50 -1.67
C SER A 55 -3.82 2.65 -0.86
N MET A 56 -4.90 3.24 -1.35
CA MET A 56 -5.64 4.28 -0.63
C MET A 56 -6.31 3.75 0.63
N ALA A 57 -6.84 2.51 0.60
CA ALA A 57 -7.39 1.84 1.78
C ALA A 57 -6.33 1.69 2.87
N PHE A 58 -5.16 1.16 2.50
CA PHE A 58 -4.05 0.93 3.41
C PHE A 58 -3.52 2.23 4.01
N ALA A 59 -3.38 3.28 3.19
CA ALA A 59 -2.95 4.60 3.68
C ALA A 59 -3.96 5.19 4.68
N THR A 60 -5.26 5.12 4.36
CA THR A 60 -6.33 5.62 5.23
C THR A 60 -6.39 4.83 6.54
N TYR A 61 -6.33 3.50 6.47
CA TYR A 61 -6.33 2.62 7.64
C TYR A 61 -5.10 2.86 8.53
N SER A 62 -3.92 3.00 7.92
CA SER A 62 -2.68 3.29 8.66
C SER A 62 -2.77 4.62 9.40
N LEU A 63 -3.34 5.66 8.77
CA LEU A 63 -3.54 6.95 9.41
C LEU A 63 -4.60 6.88 10.52
N LEU A 64 -5.69 6.14 10.34
CA LEU A 64 -6.68 5.89 11.39
C LEU A 64 -6.05 5.18 12.59
N PHE A 65 -5.31 4.11 12.32
CA PHE A 65 -4.64 3.31 13.34
C PHE A 65 -3.60 4.15 14.09
N TRP A 66 -2.76 4.89 13.38
CA TRP A 66 -1.79 5.82 13.97
C TRP A 66 -2.48 6.88 14.84
N THR A 67 -3.59 7.44 14.36
CA THR A 67 -4.35 8.44 15.11
C THR A 67 -4.97 7.85 16.38
N GLY A 68 -5.46 6.60 16.31
CA GLY A 68 -5.94 5.87 17.48
C GLY A 68 -4.83 5.65 18.51
N LEU A 69 -3.64 5.22 18.07
CA LEU A 69 -2.48 5.05 18.95
C LEU A 69 -2.03 6.36 19.60
N ASP A 70 -1.98 7.46 18.83
CA ASP A 70 -1.62 8.79 19.36
C ASP A 70 -2.61 9.27 20.45
N LEU A 71 -3.90 8.92 20.33
CA LEU A 71 -4.93 9.24 21.31
C LEU A 71 -4.87 8.36 22.56
N LEU A 72 -4.53 7.07 22.41
CA LEU A 72 -4.38 6.12 23.51
C LEU A 72 -3.07 6.35 24.30
N HIS A 73 -2.01 6.76 23.61
CA HIS A 73 -0.68 6.96 24.17
C HIS A 73 -0.14 8.35 23.84
N PRO A 74 -0.52 9.40 24.61
CA PRO A 74 -0.10 10.76 24.32
C PRO A 74 1.43 10.88 24.33
N ALA A 75 1.98 11.14 23.15
CA ALA A 75 3.42 11.20 22.88
C ALA A 75 4.20 12.23 23.73
N SER A 76 3.51 13.11 24.46
CA SER A 76 4.12 14.12 25.33
C SER A 76 4.93 13.51 26.49
N ARG A 77 4.46 12.44 27.13
CA ARG A 77 5.23 11.76 28.20
C ARG A 77 6.43 11.02 27.65
N LEU A 78 6.26 10.33 26.52
CA LEU A 78 7.33 9.58 25.86
C LEU A 78 8.42 10.51 25.30
N LYS A 79 8.05 11.67 24.77
CA LYS A 79 9.01 12.67 24.28
C LYS A 79 9.87 13.25 25.39
N ALA A 80 9.30 13.57 26.55
CA ALA A 80 10.06 14.13 27.67
C ALA A 80 11.11 13.13 28.22
N VAL A 81 10.72 11.86 28.39
CA VAL A 81 11.64 10.81 28.84
C VAL A 81 12.69 10.50 27.77
N ALA A 82 12.30 10.45 26.50
CA ALA A 82 13.23 10.22 25.39
C ALA A 82 14.23 11.38 25.22
N SER A 83 13.80 12.64 25.36
CA SER A 83 14.70 13.79 25.23
C SER A 83 15.76 13.81 26.33
N ASP A 84 15.40 13.44 27.56
CA ASP A 84 16.30 13.43 28.70
C ASP A 84 17.34 12.29 28.62
N LEU A 85 16.91 11.11 28.16
CA LEU A 85 17.79 9.97 27.89
C LEU A 85 18.71 10.20 26.68
N MET A 86 18.22 10.88 25.64
CA MET A 86 18.97 11.17 24.42
C MET A 86 20.00 12.29 24.59
N ALA A 87 19.71 13.31 25.41
CA ALA A 87 20.62 14.43 25.65
C ALA A 87 21.94 13.99 26.29
N ASN A 88 21.91 12.92 27.07
CA ASN A 88 23.04 12.50 27.91
C ASN A 88 23.86 11.33 27.33
N ASN A 89 23.50 10.78 26.15
CA ASN A 89 24.21 9.61 25.63
C ASN A 89 24.13 9.42 24.10
N ALA A 90 25.24 9.72 23.41
CA ALA A 90 25.38 9.63 21.95
C ALA A 90 25.08 8.24 21.35
N LYS A 91 25.27 7.17 22.12
CA LYS A 91 24.99 5.79 21.67
C LYS A 91 23.49 5.55 21.49
N TYR A 92 22.65 6.12 22.36
CA TYR A 92 21.19 5.99 22.27
C TYR A 92 20.64 6.77 21.08
N LEU A 93 21.18 7.96 20.80
CA LEU A 93 20.84 8.73 19.61
C LEU A 93 21.11 7.94 18.32
N LYS A 94 22.27 7.29 18.21
CA LYS A 94 22.62 6.45 17.06
C LYS A 94 21.66 5.26 16.90
N ASN A 95 21.39 4.53 17.99
CA ASN A 95 20.49 3.37 17.96
C ASN A 95 19.04 3.76 17.63
N ALA A 96 18.54 4.86 18.19
CA ALA A 96 17.21 5.36 17.90
C ALA A 96 17.07 5.81 16.43
N ARG A 97 18.11 6.44 15.87
CA ARG A 97 18.15 6.79 14.44
C ARG A 97 18.12 5.54 13.57
N MET A 98 18.91 4.52 13.90
CA MET A 98 18.94 3.24 13.18
C MET A 98 17.57 2.55 13.22
N LEU A 99 16.93 2.47 14.40
CA LEU A 99 15.59 1.90 14.56
C LEU A 99 14.54 2.67 13.77
N ARG A 100 14.59 4.00 13.79
CA ARG A 100 13.69 4.85 13.02
C ARG A 100 13.84 4.62 11.52
N THR A 101 15.07 4.64 11.01
CA THR A 101 15.33 4.41 9.58
C THR A 101 14.92 2.99 9.18
N GLY A 102 15.25 1.98 9.99
CA GLY A 102 14.82 0.60 9.77
C GLY A 102 13.30 0.46 9.74
N SER A 103 12.59 1.08 10.68
CA SER A 103 11.12 1.07 10.72
C SER A 103 10.50 1.72 9.48
N ILE A 104 11.05 2.84 9.01
CA ILE A 104 10.63 3.48 7.76
C ILE A 104 10.87 2.54 6.57
N GLY A 105 12.04 1.89 6.51
CA GLY A 105 12.38 0.94 5.46
C GLY A 105 11.44 -0.27 5.41
N VAL A 106 11.18 -0.90 6.55
CA VAL A 106 10.22 -2.02 6.64
C VAL A 106 8.81 -1.58 6.24
N THR A 107 8.36 -0.42 6.71
CA THR A 107 7.03 0.10 6.36
C THR A 107 6.91 0.35 4.86
N ALA A 108 7.93 0.96 4.24
CA ALA A 108 7.96 1.20 2.80
C ALA A 108 7.96 -0.12 2.01
N LEU A 109 8.74 -1.11 2.45
CA LEU A 109 8.77 -2.43 1.83
C LEU A 109 7.41 -3.12 1.93
N THR A 110 6.76 -3.10 3.09
CA THR A 110 5.42 -3.66 3.27
C THR A 110 4.39 -2.97 2.37
N ALA A 111 4.43 -1.64 2.27
CA ALA A 111 3.54 -0.89 1.38
C ALA A 111 3.77 -1.24 -0.10
N LEU A 112 5.03 -1.37 -0.51
CA LEU A 112 5.39 -1.80 -1.86
C LEU A 112 4.90 -3.22 -2.15
N THR A 113 5.08 -4.16 -1.22
CA THR A 113 4.60 -5.54 -1.35
C THR A 113 3.07 -5.59 -1.46
N ALA A 114 2.35 -4.82 -0.64
CA ALA A 114 0.89 -4.76 -0.70
C ALA A 114 0.40 -4.17 -2.03
N ALA A 115 1.05 -3.11 -2.53
CA ALA A 115 0.73 -2.52 -3.83
C ALA A 115 1.03 -3.48 -4.99
N SER A 116 2.18 -4.15 -4.96
CA SER A 116 2.54 -5.19 -5.94
C SER A 116 1.51 -6.32 -5.96
N GLY A 117 1.10 -6.82 -4.79
CA GLY A 117 0.06 -7.84 -4.67
C GLY A 117 -1.29 -7.42 -5.27
N ALA A 118 -1.62 -6.13 -5.30
CA ALA A 118 -2.83 -5.63 -5.95
C ALA A 118 -2.78 -5.78 -7.48
N PHE A 119 -1.60 -5.58 -8.09
CA PHE A 119 -1.41 -5.82 -9.51
C PHE A 119 -1.45 -7.32 -9.83
N VAL A 120 -0.81 -8.15 -9.00
CA VAL A 120 -0.86 -9.63 -9.13
C VAL A 120 -2.30 -10.13 -9.07
N ALA A 121 -3.10 -9.62 -8.14
CA ALA A 121 -4.52 -9.95 -8.03
C ALA A 121 -5.33 -9.39 -9.21
N GLY A 122 -5.03 -8.19 -9.68
CA GLY A 122 -5.74 -7.54 -10.79
C GLY A 122 -5.49 -8.18 -12.16
N ASN A 123 -4.30 -8.76 -12.36
CA ASN A 123 -3.93 -9.48 -13.59
C ASN A 123 -4.26 -10.97 -13.52
N ASP A 124 -4.79 -11.48 -12.40
CA ASP A 124 -4.95 -12.92 -12.16
C ASP A 124 -3.62 -13.71 -12.20
N ALA A 125 -2.48 -13.02 -12.10
CA ALA A 125 -1.13 -13.59 -12.22
C ALA A 125 -0.81 -14.60 -11.10
N GLY A 126 -1.53 -14.55 -9.98
CA GLY A 126 -1.42 -15.55 -8.91
C GLY A 126 -1.83 -16.97 -9.31
N ARG A 127 -2.44 -17.14 -10.49
CA ARG A 127 -2.82 -18.46 -11.04
C ARG A 127 -1.79 -19.04 -12.00
N ALA A 128 -0.79 -18.24 -12.41
CA ALA A 128 0.19 -18.63 -13.42
C ALA A 128 1.10 -19.76 -12.93
N PHE A 129 1.60 -19.65 -11.69
CA PHE A 129 2.51 -20.63 -11.10
C PHE A 129 1.98 -21.08 -9.75
N ASN A 130 1.69 -22.37 -9.61
CA ASN A 130 1.09 -22.96 -8.40
C ASN A 130 2.10 -23.74 -7.54
N THR A 131 3.39 -23.53 -7.80
CA THR A 131 4.52 -24.19 -7.15
C THR A 131 5.31 -23.18 -6.28
N PHE A 132 5.94 -23.65 -5.20
CA PHE A 132 6.75 -22.84 -4.29
C PHE A 132 7.89 -23.70 -3.70
N PRO A 133 9.13 -23.18 -3.54
CA PRO A 133 9.59 -21.81 -3.78
C PRO A 133 9.92 -21.47 -5.24
N LEU A 134 9.98 -22.49 -6.12
CA LEU A 134 10.21 -22.34 -7.55
C LEU A 134 8.88 -22.14 -8.28
N MET A 135 8.93 -21.50 -9.45
CA MET A 135 7.85 -21.30 -10.41
C MET A 135 8.06 -22.30 -11.55
N ASP A 136 7.39 -23.45 -11.45
CA ASP A 136 7.49 -24.60 -12.36
C ASP A 136 8.94 -25.03 -12.61
N ASP A 137 9.61 -25.42 -11.52
CA ASP A 137 11.03 -25.84 -11.46
C ASP A 137 12.05 -24.75 -11.84
N GLN A 138 11.61 -23.51 -12.07
CA GLN A 138 12.47 -22.36 -12.35
C GLN A 138 12.43 -21.33 -11.23
N TRP A 139 13.54 -20.62 -11.00
CA TRP A 139 13.56 -19.50 -10.05
C TRP A 139 12.86 -18.26 -10.59
N MET A 140 12.92 -18.04 -11.90
CA MET A 140 12.31 -16.89 -12.57
C MET A 140 12.13 -17.21 -14.06
N PRO A 141 10.90 -17.56 -14.51
CA PRO A 141 10.63 -17.88 -15.91
C PRO A 141 10.54 -16.61 -16.75
N LEU A 142 11.70 -15.98 -17.03
CA LEU A 142 11.78 -14.69 -17.74
C LEU A 142 11.08 -14.68 -19.10
N SER A 143 11.08 -15.82 -19.82
CA SER A 143 10.41 -15.96 -21.11
C SER A 143 8.89 -15.92 -21.02
N GLU A 144 8.31 -16.26 -19.85
CA GLU A 144 6.86 -16.23 -19.61
C GLU A 144 6.44 -14.94 -18.90
N MET A 145 7.35 -14.32 -18.14
CA MET A 145 7.12 -13.06 -17.44
C MET A 145 7.22 -11.81 -18.33
N VAL A 146 7.79 -11.94 -19.54
CA VAL A 146 7.99 -10.82 -20.47
C VAL A 146 7.22 -11.09 -21.75
N ASP A 147 6.11 -10.40 -21.93
CA ASP A 147 5.40 -10.29 -23.19
C ASP A 147 6.04 -9.16 -24.03
N GLU A 148 6.69 -9.56 -25.13
CA GLU A 148 7.35 -8.64 -26.08
C GLU A 148 6.35 -7.76 -26.85
N THR A 149 5.07 -8.14 -26.87
CA THR A 149 3.99 -7.36 -27.51
C THR A 149 3.54 -6.18 -26.63
N LEU A 150 3.78 -6.23 -25.32
CA LEU A 150 3.55 -5.13 -24.38
C LEU A 150 4.65 -4.07 -24.48
N GLN A 151 4.47 -3.13 -25.40
CA GLN A 151 5.32 -1.95 -25.57
C GLN A 151 4.76 -0.74 -24.80
N PRO A 152 5.58 0.02 -24.06
CA PRO A 152 6.98 -0.24 -23.68
C PRO A 152 7.15 -1.32 -22.58
N LEU A 153 8.36 -1.91 -22.48
CA LEU A 153 8.68 -3.07 -21.64
C LEU A 153 8.24 -2.95 -20.16
N TYR A 154 8.26 -1.75 -19.57
CA TYR A 154 7.84 -1.56 -18.17
C TYR A 154 6.36 -1.89 -17.93
N ARG A 155 5.53 -1.92 -18.99
CA ARG A 155 4.12 -2.32 -18.89
C ARG A 155 3.95 -3.76 -18.44
N ASN A 156 4.93 -4.62 -18.72
CA ASN A 156 4.95 -6.00 -18.21
C ASN A 156 4.88 -6.07 -16.68
N LEU A 157 5.36 -5.04 -15.96
CA LEU A 157 5.25 -5.00 -14.50
C LEU A 157 3.82 -4.77 -13.98
N PHE A 158 2.93 -4.26 -14.83
CA PHE A 158 1.60 -3.80 -14.41
C PHE A 158 0.46 -4.48 -15.17
N GLU A 159 0.71 -5.00 -16.37
CA GLU A 159 -0.33 -5.44 -17.32
C GLU A 159 -0.14 -6.84 -17.89
N ASN A 160 0.98 -7.52 -17.59
CA ASN A 160 1.20 -8.92 -17.97
C ASN A 160 0.36 -9.87 -17.10
#